data_AF-A0A2V8MAH0-F1
#
_entry.id   AF-A0A2V8MAH0-F1
#
_cell.length_a   1.000
_cell.length_b   1.000
_cell.length_c   1.000
_cell.angle_alpha   90.00
_cell.angle_beta   90.00
_cell.angle_gamma   90.00
#
_symmetry.space_group_name_H-M   'P 1'
#
loop_
_entity.id
_entity.type
_entity.pdbx_description
1 polymer ?
#
loop_
_entity_poly.entity_id
_entity_poly.type
_entity_poly.pdbx_seq_one_letter_code
_entity_poly.pdbx_strand_id
1 'polypeptide(L)'
;MGVNDADIVLGIEVIDFAGVRSQRQGAKRISITANDLFSKSNYGDYLKFAEVDMAIEADGEATLPALVEAVKRLVTDDRKRFFQDRGGKLAAAHNAAFELYKQQAAIGWNDSPISTARVTAELWPLIKNEDWSLVADLSFFQDWPLKLWNFDKHYQFIGGPGGYGIGYGAPAAVGAAIANKKHGRISINIQQDGDLMMGPGSLWTAANHHVPLLTIMHNNQGFHNEFMEAQRLALRRGRDGTRAAIGNRLISPIIDYAKMAESMGMYGEGPISDPKDLGPALKRAMDVVKRGEPAMVDVRTQPR
;
A
#
# COMPACT_ATOMS: atom_id res chain seq x y z
N MET A 1 15.30 17.79 -3.65
CA MET A 1 16.44 16.88 -3.50
C MET A 1 15.94 15.45 -3.47
N GLY A 2 16.09 14.76 -4.59
CA GLY A 2 15.60 13.40 -4.80
C GLY A 2 16.09 12.89 -6.15
N VAL A 3 15.39 11.93 -6.76
CA VAL A 3 15.79 11.38 -8.06
C VAL A 3 15.82 12.45 -9.17
N ASN A 4 15.04 13.52 -9.03
CA ASN A 4 15.02 14.63 -9.98
C ASN A 4 16.36 15.38 -10.09
N ASP A 5 17.18 15.36 -9.04
CA ASP A 5 18.47 16.05 -8.99
C ASP A 5 19.66 15.09 -9.23
N ALA A 6 19.38 13.81 -9.52
CA ALA A 6 20.41 12.80 -9.67
C ALA A 6 21.09 12.89 -11.05
N ASP A 7 22.43 12.80 -11.06
CA ASP A 7 23.21 12.69 -12.30
C ASP A 7 23.24 11.24 -12.83
N ILE A 8 22.99 10.26 -11.96
CA ILE A 8 22.89 8.83 -12.27
C ILE A 8 21.74 8.22 -11.47
N VAL A 9 20.92 7.41 -12.14
CA VAL A 9 19.89 6.58 -11.52
C VAL A 9 20.15 5.12 -11.83
N LEU A 10 20.42 4.35 -10.78
CA LEU A 10 20.64 2.91 -10.84
C LEU A 10 19.35 2.21 -10.39
N GLY A 11 18.71 1.50 -11.32
CA GLY A 11 17.59 0.61 -11.03
C GLY A 11 18.08 -0.82 -10.83
N ILE A 12 17.75 -1.43 -9.70
CA ILE A 12 18.06 -2.83 -9.39
C ILE A 12 16.73 -3.56 -9.25
N GLU A 13 16.48 -4.54 -10.12
CA GLU A 13 15.21 -5.29 -10.21
C GLU A 13 13.97 -4.39 -10.30
N VAL A 14 14.07 -3.31 -11.08
CA VAL A 14 12.95 -2.44 -11.41
C VAL A 14 12.44 -2.75 -12.81
N ILE A 15 11.11 -2.87 -12.94
CA ILE A 15 10.45 -3.20 -14.22
C ILE A 15 10.43 -1.98 -15.15
N ASP A 16 10.32 -0.77 -14.60
CA ASP A 16 10.40 0.48 -15.35
C ASP A 16 10.95 1.64 -14.51
N PHE A 17 11.19 2.78 -15.17
CA PHE A 17 11.64 4.03 -14.55
C PHE A 17 10.53 5.10 -14.59
N ALA A 18 9.25 4.71 -14.66
CA ALA A 18 8.13 5.64 -14.80
C ALA A 18 8.01 6.58 -13.60
N GLY A 19 8.28 6.09 -12.39
CA GLY A 19 8.29 6.88 -11.15
C GLY A 19 9.41 7.92 -11.07
N VAL A 20 10.35 7.94 -12.02
CA VAL A 20 11.52 8.82 -12.02
C VAL A 20 11.68 9.56 -13.35
N ARG A 21 10.58 9.75 -14.10
CA ARG A 21 10.58 10.42 -15.41
C ARG A 21 11.04 11.89 -15.37
N SER A 22 10.89 12.57 -14.24
CA SER A 22 11.28 13.98 -14.04
C SER A 22 12.75 14.18 -13.64
N GLN A 23 13.65 13.36 -14.18
CA GLN A 23 15.09 13.50 -13.95
C GLN A 23 15.69 14.74 -14.62
N ARG A 24 16.78 15.24 -14.04
CA ARG A 24 17.65 16.24 -14.65
C ARG A 24 18.02 15.84 -16.09
N GLN A 25 17.95 16.81 -17.00
CA GLN A 25 18.40 16.60 -18.38
C GLN A 25 19.87 16.14 -18.39
N GLY A 26 20.15 15.04 -19.08
CA GLY A 26 21.48 14.43 -19.16
C GLY A 26 21.82 13.43 -18.05
N ALA A 27 20.91 13.16 -17.11
CA ALA A 27 21.09 12.10 -16.13
C ALA A 27 21.20 10.72 -16.81
N LYS A 28 22.15 9.90 -16.35
CA LYS A 28 22.35 8.53 -16.86
C LYS A 28 21.47 7.52 -16.14
N ARG A 29 20.91 6.57 -16.88
CA ARG A 29 20.09 5.48 -16.36
C ARG A 29 20.79 4.15 -16.58
N ILE A 30 20.93 3.38 -15.52
CA ILE A 30 21.51 2.04 -15.54
C ILE A 30 20.48 1.07 -14.96
N SER A 31 20.20 -0.03 -15.65
CA SER A 31 19.41 -1.14 -15.11
C SER A 31 20.28 -2.36 -14.82
N ILE A 32 20.02 -3.01 -13.69
CA ILE A 32 20.47 -4.35 -13.36
C ILE A 32 19.23 -5.16 -13.04
N THR A 33 18.82 -6.09 -13.91
CA THR A 33 17.63 -6.91 -13.66
C THR A 33 17.67 -8.25 -14.38
N ALA A 34 17.13 -9.27 -13.71
CA ALA A 34 16.85 -10.56 -14.32
C ALA A 34 15.66 -10.49 -15.31
N ASN A 35 14.79 -9.47 -15.23
CA ASN A 35 13.60 -9.36 -16.08
C ASN A 35 13.93 -9.32 -17.57
N ASP A 36 15.05 -8.69 -17.94
CA ASP A 36 15.53 -8.59 -19.31
C ASP A 36 15.98 -9.96 -19.88
N LEU A 37 16.21 -10.97 -19.03
CA LEU A 37 16.48 -12.35 -19.46
C LEU A 37 15.20 -13.05 -19.94
N PHE A 38 14.05 -12.71 -19.36
CA PHE A 38 12.76 -13.37 -19.63
C PHE A 38 11.97 -12.70 -20.76
N SER A 39 12.09 -11.39 -20.91
CA SER A 39 11.33 -10.60 -21.89
C SER A 39 12.26 -10.03 -22.95
N LYS A 40 12.16 -10.54 -24.19
CA LYS A 40 13.03 -10.10 -25.32
C LYS A 40 12.32 -9.24 -26.38
N SER A 41 11.00 -9.11 -26.30
CA SER A 41 10.22 -8.25 -27.19
C SER A 41 8.88 -7.87 -26.56
N ASN A 42 8.46 -6.61 -26.70
CA ASN A 42 7.13 -6.14 -26.33
C ASN A 42 6.57 -5.31 -27.48
N TYR A 43 5.42 -5.72 -28.02
CA TYR A 43 4.72 -5.04 -29.12
C TYR A 43 3.63 -4.07 -28.63
N GLY A 44 3.39 -4.02 -27.33
CA GLY A 44 2.37 -3.17 -26.71
C GLY A 44 2.92 -1.87 -26.13
N ASP A 45 2.03 -0.90 -25.92
CA ASP A 45 2.36 0.34 -25.23
C ASP A 45 2.40 0.23 -23.69
N TYR A 46 1.95 -0.92 -23.16
CA TYR A 46 1.91 -1.26 -21.75
C TYR A 46 3.15 -2.06 -21.35
N LEU A 47 3.75 -1.76 -20.19
CA LEU A 47 5.02 -2.34 -19.71
C LEU A 47 6.17 -2.25 -20.73
N LYS A 48 6.32 -1.09 -21.38
CA LYS A 48 7.45 -0.84 -22.28
C LYS A 48 8.77 -1.05 -21.53
N PHE A 49 9.76 -1.59 -22.23
CA PHE A 49 11.12 -1.67 -21.70
C PHE A 49 11.60 -0.30 -21.24
N ALA A 50 12.31 -0.29 -20.13
CA ALA A 50 12.95 0.91 -19.62
C ALA A 50 13.95 1.45 -20.65
N GLU A 51 13.80 2.71 -21.04
CA GLU A 51 14.83 3.40 -21.82
C GLU A 51 16.01 3.75 -20.89
N VAL A 52 17.10 3.00 -21.05
CA VAL A 52 18.32 3.09 -20.22
C VAL A 52 19.57 3.31 -21.09
N ASP A 53 20.57 3.98 -20.54
CA ASP A 53 21.88 4.16 -21.18
C ASP A 53 22.74 2.89 -21.11
N MET A 54 22.51 2.06 -20.09
CA MET A 54 23.21 0.81 -19.88
C MET A 54 22.27 -0.21 -19.25
N ALA A 55 22.07 -1.34 -19.92
CA ALA A 55 21.34 -2.49 -19.41
C ALA A 55 22.32 -3.61 -19.04
N ILE A 56 22.17 -4.15 -17.84
CA ILE A 56 22.94 -5.29 -17.33
C ILE A 56 21.93 -6.40 -17.00
N GLU A 57 21.90 -7.44 -17.84
CA GLU A 57 21.03 -8.60 -17.65
C GLU A 57 21.60 -9.52 -16.57
N ALA A 58 21.24 -9.27 -15.32
CA ALA A 58 21.76 -10.01 -14.17
C ALA A 58 20.80 -9.95 -12.99
N ASP A 59 20.84 -11.00 -12.16
CA ASP A 59 20.14 -11.02 -10.87
C ASP A 59 20.72 -9.96 -9.92
N GLY A 60 19.85 -9.13 -9.37
CA GLY A 60 20.23 -8.04 -8.49
C GLY A 60 20.89 -8.51 -7.20
N GLU A 61 20.39 -9.57 -6.56
CA GLU A 61 20.93 -10.11 -5.32
C GLU A 61 22.35 -10.66 -5.52
N ALA A 62 22.55 -11.44 -6.58
CA ALA A 62 23.86 -11.99 -6.96
C ALA A 62 24.87 -10.90 -7.36
N THR A 63 24.40 -9.78 -7.92
CA THR A 63 25.26 -8.68 -8.39
C THR A 63 25.70 -7.75 -7.26
N LEU A 64 24.86 -7.54 -6.25
CA LEU A 64 25.08 -6.55 -5.18
C LEU A 64 26.42 -6.69 -4.45
N PRO A 65 26.89 -7.89 -4.03
CA PRO A 65 28.17 -8.02 -3.32
C PRO A 65 29.37 -7.49 -4.12
N ALA A 66 29.47 -7.87 -5.40
CA ALA A 66 30.56 -7.43 -6.27
C ALA A 66 30.50 -5.93 -6.56
N LEU A 67 29.28 -5.40 -6.78
CA LEU A 67 29.08 -3.96 -6.97
C LEU A 67 29.46 -3.17 -5.71
N VAL A 68 29.07 -3.63 -4.53
CA VAL A 68 29.42 -2.99 -3.26
C VAL A 68 30.93 -2.99 -3.05
N GLU A 69 31.62 -4.09 -3.36
CA GLU A 69 33.07 -4.17 -3.27
C GLU A 69 33.75 -3.19 -4.25
N ALA A 70 33.31 -3.18 -5.51
CA ALA A 70 33.83 -2.28 -6.53
C ALA A 70 33.64 -0.80 -6.12
N VAL A 71 32.45 -0.44 -5.62
CA VAL A 71 32.19 0.90 -5.09
C VAL A 71 33.13 1.20 -3.93
N LYS A 72 33.24 0.33 -2.92
CA LYS A 72 34.15 0.54 -1.77
C LYS A 72 35.60 0.78 -2.19
N ARG A 73 36.10 0.05 -3.19
CA ARG A 73 37.47 0.23 -3.72
C ARG A 73 37.67 1.59 -4.41
N LEU A 74 36.62 2.15 -5.02
CA LEU A 74 36.68 3.41 -5.78
C LEU A 74 36.33 4.64 -4.94
N VAL A 75 35.68 4.48 -3.78
CA VAL A 75 35.30 5.61 -2.92
C VAL A 75 36.53 6.15 -2.18
N THR A 76 36.88 7.40 -2.47
CA THR A 76 37.86 8.19 -1.72
C THR A 76 37.22 8.88 -0.51
N ASP A 77 38.02 9.39 0.42
CA ASP A 77 37.53 10.14 1.58
C ASP A 77 36.75 11.40 1.20
N ASP A 78 37.17 12.11 0.14
CA ASP A 78 36.42 13.26 -0.39
C ASP A 78 35.03 12.85 -0.89
N ARG A 79 34.95 11.73 -1.63
CA ARG A 79 33.67 11.18 -2.10
C ARG A 79 32.80 10.72 -0.94
N LYS A 80 33.40 10.13 0.10
CA LYS A 80 32.69 9.73 1.32
C LYS A 80 32.06 10.94 2.02
N ARG A 81 32.79 12.04 2.19
CA ARG A 81 32.26 13.30 2.73
C ARG A 81 31.13 13.88 1.86
N PHE A 82 31.32 13.88 0.54
CA PHE A 82 30.28 14.32 -0.40
C PHE A 82 28.98 13.49 -0.27
N PHE A 83 29.09 12.16 -0.16
CA PHE A 83 27.93 11.29 0.03
C PHE A 83 27.25 11.51 1.38
N GLN A 84 28.02 11.76 2.43
CA GLN A 84 27.49 12.09 3.76
C GLN A 84 26.71 13.41 3.74
N ASP A 85 27.26 14.47 3.13
CA ASP A 85 26.55 15.75 2.97
C ASP A 85 25.25 15.59 2.16
N ARG A 86 25.31 14.87 1.02
CA ARG A 86 24.12 14.56 0.23
C ARG A 86 23.09 13.76 1.05
N GLY A 87 23.54 12.76 1.80
CA GLY A 87 22.71 11.96 2.69
C GLY A 87 22.02 12.80 3.77
N GLY A 88 22.74 13.74 4.38
CA GLY A 88 22.19 14.67 5.36
C GLY A 88 21.09 15.55 4.79
N LYS A 89 21.26 16.06 3.57
CA LYS A 89 20.23 16.86 2.87
C LYS A 89 18.98 16.05 2.55
N LEU A 90 19.15 14.80 2.09
CA LEU A 90 18.02 13.89 1.82
C LEU A 90 17.29 13.52 3.11
N ALA A 91 18.02 13.25 4.20
CA ALA A 91 17.43 12.98 5.51
C ALA A 91 16.64 14.18 6.04
N ALA A 92 17.17 15.40 5.90
CA ALA A 92 16.46 16.63 6.27
C ALA A 92 15.17 16.82 5.46
N ALA A 93 15.23 16.59 4.14
CA ALA A 93 14.06 16.67 3.27
C ALA A 93 13.00 15.60 3.61
N HIS A 94 13.43 14.37 3.91
CA HIS A 94 12.56 13.30 4.37
C HIS A 94 11.87 13.68 5.68
N ASN A 95 12.61 14.15 6.68
CA ASN A 95 12.06 14.57 7.97
C ASN A 95 11.04 15.71 7.81
N ALA A 96 11.34 16.71 6.96
CA ALA A 96 10.42 17.79 6.66
C ALA A 96 9.12 17.30 5.99
N ALA A 97 9.23 16.36 5.04
CA ALA A 97 8.07 15.75 4.39
C ALA A 97 7.23 14.92 5.39
N PHE A 98 7.90 14.17 6.27
CA PHE A 98 7.24 13.39 7.31
C PHE A 98 6.44 14.27 8.30
N GLU A 99 7.01 15.39 8.74
CA GLU A 99 6.28 16.34 9.59
C GLU A 99 5.09 16.97 8.86
N LEU A 100 5.22 17.26 7.56
CA LEU A 100 4.10 17.72 6.74
C LEU A 100 3.00 16.65 6.65
N TYR A 101 3.35 15.37 6.46
CA TYR A 101 2.37 14.29 6.41
C TYR A 101 1.63 14.14 7.73
N LYS A 102 2.29 14.31 8.88
CA LYS A 102 1.60 14.33 10.19
C LYS A 102 0.59 15.46 10.30
N GLN A 103 0.96 16.67 9.86
CA GLN A 103 0.05 17.82 9.86
C GLN A 103 -1.14 17.57 8.94
N GLN A 104 -0.92 17.03 7.75
CA GLN A 104 -1.98 16.67 6.81
C GLN A 104 -2.89 15.57 7.36
N ALA A 105 -2.33 14.58 8.06
CA ALA A 105 -3.10 13.50 8.67
C ALA A 105 -4.03 13.97 9.80
N ALA A 106 -3.73 15.12 10.42
CA ALA A 106 -4.57 15.74 11.45
C ALA A 106 -5.78 16.50 10.87
N ILE A 107 -5.82 16.76 9.56
CA ILE A 107 -6.95 17.43 8.91
C ILE A 107 -8.17 16.51 8.99
N GLY A 108 -9.30 17.05 9.45
CA GLY A 108 -10.54 16.30 9.62
C GLY A 108 -10.44 15.17 10.65
N TRP A 109 -9.53 15.29 11.64
CA TRP A 109 -9.31 14.24 12.63
C TRP A 109 -10.61 13.78 13.31
N ASN A 110 -11.50 14.71 13.67
CA ASN A 110 -12.77 14.41 14.33
C ASN A 110 -13.97 14.31 13.38
N ASP A 111 -13.74 14.25 12.07
CA ASP A 111 -14.82 14.18 11.09
C ASP A 111 -15.43 12.78 11.03
N SER A 112 -16.73 12.72 10.72
CA SER A 112 -17.45 11.50 10.36
C SER A 112 -18.05 11.67 8.97
N PRO A 113 -17.83 10.76 8.00
CA PRO A 113 -17.02 9.53 8.09
C PRO A 113 -15.53 9.76 8.43
N ILE A 114 -14.88 8.74 8.97
CA ILE A 114 -13.51 8.80 9.52
C ILE A 114 -12.49 8.96 8.38
N SER A 115 -11.50 9.85 8.54
CA SER A 115 -10.45 10.01 7.54
C SER A 115 -9.54 8.78 7.47
N THR A 116 -9.10 8.41 6.26
CA THR A 116 -8.16 7.29 6.04
C THR A 116 -6.80 7.55 6.71
N ALA A 117 -6.43 8.83 6.85
CA ALA A 117 -5.24 9.26 7.58
C ALA A 117 -5.34 8.96 9.08
N ARG A 118 -6.50 9.22 9.71
CA ARG A 118 -6.73 8.90 11.12
C ARG A 118 -6.67 7.41 11.39
N VAL A 119 -7.30 6.59 10.53
CA VAL A 119 -7.19 5.11 10.62
C VAL A 119 -5.74 4.66 10.61
N THR A 120 -4.94 5.19 9.68
CA THR A 120 -3.51 4.88 9.59
C THR A 120 -2.74 5.32 10.84
N ALA A 121 -3.00 6.53 11.33
CA ALA A 121 -2.31 7.11 12.47
C ALA A 121 -2.65 6.41 13.80
N GLU A 122 -3.90 6.00 14.01
CA GLU A 122 -4.32 5.28 15.22
C GLU A 122 -3.91 3.80 15.21
N LEU A 123 -3.75 3.20 14.04
CA LEU A 123 -3.25 1.83 13.93
C LEU A 123 -1.75 1.73 14.24
N TRP A 124 -0.96 2.75 13.89
CA TRP A 124 0.50 2.71 14.02
C TRP A 124 1.02 2.39 15.43
N PRO A 125 0.54 3.03 16.52
CA PRO A 125 0.98 2.71 17.88
C PRO A 125 0.72 1.26 18.30
N LEU A 126 -0.26 0.59 17.68
CA LEU A 126 -0.63 -0.79 17.98
C LEU A 126 0.26 -1.82 17.26
N ILE A 127 0.88 -1.45 16.13
CA ILE A 127 1.65 -2.37 15.27
C ILE A 127 3.15 -2.14 15.27
N LYS A 128 3.62 -0.91 15.54
CA LYS A 128 5.04 -0.51 15.32
C LYS A 128 6.07 -1.32 16.10
N ASN A 129 5.68 -1.94 17.21
CA ASN A 129 6.55 -2.73 18.07
C ASN A 129 6.37 -4.25 17.88
N GLU A 130 5.49 -4.67 16.98
CA GLU A 130 5.24 -6.07 16.64
C GLU A 130 6.11 -6.51 15.45
N ASP A 131 6.23 -7.81 15.20
CA ASP A 131 6.59 -8.28 13.86
C ASP A 131 5.34 -8.26 13.00
N TRP A 132 5.27 -7.35 12.03
CA TRP A 132 4.07 -7.11 11.22
C TRP A 132 4.33 -7.16 9.71
N SER A 133 3.26 -7.31 8.94
CA SER A 133 3.24 -7.18 7.48
C SER A 133 1.94 -6.54 7.03
N LEU A 134 2.02 -5.48 6.23
CA LEU A 134 0.89 -4.90 5.52
C LEU A 134 0.62 -5.73 4.27
N VAL A 135 -0.51 -6.42 4.27
CA VAL A 135 -0.94 -7.37 3.26
C VAL A 135 -2.13 -6.82 2.46
N ALA A 136 -2.03 -5.56 2.01
CA ALA A 136 -3.14 -4.81 1.42
C ALA A 136 -2.70 -3.99 0.21
N ASP A 137 -3.62 -3.79 -0.74
CA ASP A 137 -3.47 -2.74 -1.76
C ASP A 137 -3.83 -1.37 -1.15
N LEU A 138 -2.97 -0.38 -1.38
CA LEU A 138 -3.13 0.99 -0.86
C LEU A 138 -3.62 1.98 -1.91
N SER A 139 -3.75 1.56 -3.17
CA SER A 139 -4.11 2.40 -4.30
C SER A 139 -5.41 3.20 -4.07
N PHE A 140 -6.34 2.66 -3.30
CA PHE A 140 -7.62 3.30 -2.97
C PHE A 140 -7.68 3.87 -1.54
N PHE A 141 -6.57 3.82 -0.80
CA PHE A 141 -6.45 4.30 0.59
C PHE A 141 -5.44 5.46 0.75
N GLN A 142 -5.19 6.19 -0.34
CA GLN A 142 -4.33 7.40 -0.39
C GLN A 142 -2.89 7.21 0.09
N ASP A 143 -2.38 5.97 0.11
CA ASP A 143 -1.01 5.63 0.49
C ASP A 143 -0.58 6.16 1.88
N TRP A 144 -1.52 6.44 2.77
CA TRP A 144 -1.21 6.95 4.12
C TRP A 144 -0.23 6.07 4.89
N PRO A 145 -0.33 4.72 4.85
CA PRO A 145 0.67 3.86 5.48
C PRO A 145 2.09 4.13 4.99
N LEU A 146 2.29 4.32 3.67
CA LEU A 146 3.60 4.61 3.07
C LEU A 146 4.15 5.99 3.46
N LYS A 147 3.30 6.88 3.97
CA LYS A 147 3.66 8.23 4.42
C LYS A 147 3.94 8.30 5.92
N LEU A 148 3.26 7.47 6.72
CA LEU A 148 3.21 7.61 8.19
C LEU A 148 3.88 6.46 8.95
N TRP A 149 4.09 5.30 8.32
CA TRP A 149 4.71 4.14 8.95
C TRP A 149 6.14 3.94 8.48
N ASN A 150 6.96 3.34 9.35
CA ASN A 150 8.31 2.92 8.99
C ASN A 150 8.29 1.47 8.49
N PHE A 151 8.80 1.24 7.27
CA PHE A 151 8.96 -0.09 6.69
C PHE A 151 10.44 -0.47 6.71
N ASP A 152 10.88 -1.09 7.80
CA ASP A 152 12.27 -1.42 8.08
C ASP A 152 12.66 -2.83 7.60
N LYS A 153 11.69 -3.66 7.18
CA LYS A 153 11.92 -5.05 6.76
C LYS A 153 11.30 -5.32 5.39
N HIS A 154 12.02 -6.07 4.55
CA HIS A 154 11.65 -6.36 3.16
C HIS A 154 10.27 -7.03 3.00
N TYR A 155 9.81 -7.79 4.00
CA TYR A 155 8.53 -8.49 3.95
C TYR A 155 7.33 -7.67 4.48
N GLN A 156 7.54 -6.43 4.93
CA GLN A 156 6.48 -5.65 5.59
C GLN A 156 5.40 -5.14 4.63
N PHE A 157 5.59 -5.26 3.31
CA PHE A 157 4.61 -4.86 2.31
C PHE A 157 4.60 -5.83 1.14
N ILE A 158 3.42 -6.36 0.80
CA ILE A 158 3.28 -7.32 -0.32
C ILE A 158 3.09 -6.64 -1.67
N GLY A 159 2.94 -5.31 -1.69
CA GLY A 159 2.58 -4.55 -2.88
C GLY A 159 1.09 -4.63 -3.20
N GLY A 160 0.74 -4.37 -4.46
CA GLY A 160 -0.63 -4.38 -4.96
C GLY A 160 -0.81 -5.34 -6.14
N PRO A 161 -2.05 -5.49 -6.64
CA PRO A 161 -2.33 -6.33 -7.79
C PRO A 161 -1.67 -5.74 -9.05
N GLY A 162 -0.65 -6.40 -9.59
CA GLY A 162 0.03 -5.95 -10.81
C GLY A 162 -0.91 -5.76 -12.01
N GLY A 163 -2.03 -6.50 -12.04
CA GLY A 163 -3.09 -6.37 -13.05
C GLY A 163 -4.28 -5.50 -12.66
N TYR A 164 -4.28 -4.85 -11.48
CA TYR A 164 -5.37 -4.00 -10.98
C TYR A 164 -6.77 -4.66 -10.97
N GLY A 165 -6.83 -5.99 -10.73
CA GLY A 165 -8.08 -6.73 -10.67
C GLY A 165 -8.82 -6.53 -9.34
N ILE A 166 -10.11 -6.19 -9.41
CA ILE A 166 -11.00 -6.14 -8.24
C ILE A 166 -11.27 -7.57 -7.75
N GLY A 167 -11.24 -7.76 -6.43
CA GLY A 167 -11.33 -9.05 -5.74
C GLY A 167 -9.97 -9.62 -5.35
N TYR A 168 -8.89 -8.86 -5.50
CA TYR A 168 -7.55 -9.27 -5.10
C TYR A 168 -7.34 -9.19 -3.59
N GLY A 169 -7.84 -8.13 -2.94
CA GLY A 169 -7.44 -7.73 -1.59
C GLY A 169 -7.61 -8.85 -0.56
N ALA A 170 -8.85 -9.36 -0.43
CA ALA A 170 -9.16 -10.36 0.58
C ALA A 170 -8.39 -11.69 0.42
N PRO A 171 -8.39 -12.35 -0.76
CA PRO A 171 -7.64 -13.61 -0.92
C PRO A 171 -6.12 -13.42 -0.82
N ALA A 172 -5.57 -12.32 -1.33
CA ALA A 172 -4.14 -12.02 -1.21
C ALA A 172 -3.73 -11.81 0.25
N ALA A 173 -4.53 -11.05 1.00
CA ALA A 173 -4.30 -10.80 2.42
C ALA A 173 -4.28 -12.11 3.22
N VAL A 174 -5.26 -13.00 2.98
CA VAL A 174 -5.34 -14.29 3.67
C VAL A 174 -4.18 -15.20 3.31
N GLY A 175 -3.81 -15.30 2.02
CA GLY A 175 -2.67 -16.10 1.59
C GLY A 175 -1.35 -15.63 2.20
N ALA A 176 -1.09 -14.32 2.17
CA ALA A 176 0.09 -13.72 2.79
C ALA A 176 0.08 -13.91 4.31
N ALA A 177 -1.07 -13.80 4.97
CA ALA A 177 -1.21 -14.02 6.40
C ALA A 177 -0.99 -15.49 6.82
N ILE A 178 -1.42 -16.46 6.01
CA ILE A 178 -1.08 -17.88 6.22
C ILE A 178 0.44 -18.08 6.11
N ALA A 179 1.09 -17.48 5.11
CA ALA A 179 2.54 -17.56 4.95
C ALA A 179 3.30 -16.90 6.13
N ASN A 180 2.76 -15.80 6.65
CA ASN A 180 3.30 -15.07 7.80
C ASN A 180 3.09 -15.81 9.14
N LYS A 181 2.02 -16.59 9.26
CA LYS A 181 1.66 -17.31 10.50
C LYS A 181 2.81 -18.16 11.05
N LYS A 182 3.56 -18.86 10.17
CA LYS A 182 4.70 -19.70 10.59
C LYS A 182 5.85 -18.90 11.24
N HIS A 183 5.88 -17.59 11.04
CA HIS A 183 6.88 -16.68 11.61
C HIS A 183 6.37 -15.94 12.86
N GLY A 184 5.14 -16.21 13.31
CA GLY A 184 4.51 -15.46 14.40
C GLY A 184 4.18 -14.01 14.04
N ARG A 185 4.12 -13.69 12.74
CA ARG A 185 3.94 -12.32 12.25
C ARG A 185 2.47 -11.96 12.15
N ILE A 186 2.14 -10.75 12.61
CA ILE A 186 0.80 -10.17 12.52
C ILE A 186 0.60 -9.57 11.13
N SER A 187 -0.41 -10.04 10.41
CA SER A 187 -0.78 -9.45 9.12
C SER A 187 -1.85 -8.38 9.29
N ILE A 188 -1.65 -7.24 8.65
CA ILE A 188 -2.56 -6.10 8.63
C ILE A 188 -3.12 -5.95 7.23
N ASN A 189 -4.45 -6.01 7.09
CA ASN A 189 -5.14 -5.77 5.82
C ASN A 189 -5.97 -4.49 5.92
N ILE A 190 -5.88 -3.61 4.93
CA ILE A 190 -6.80 -2.48 4.73
C ILE A 190 -7.64 -2.86 3.51
N GLN A 191 -8.83 -3.38 3.78
CA GLN A 191 -9.69 -4.01 2.79
C GLN A 191 -10.64 -2.99 2.19
N GLN A 192 -10.74 -2.93 0.86
CA GLN A 192 -11.78 -2.14 0.20
C GLN A 192 -13.12 -2.89 0.22
N ASP A 193 -14.20 -2.15 0.46
CA ASP A 193 -15.56 -2.67 0.61
C ASP A 193 -16.10 -3.36 -0.65
N GLY A 194 -15.97 -2.70 -1.81
CA GLY A 194 -16.35 -3.27 -3.11
C GLY A 194 -15.46 -4.44 -3.54
N ASP A 195 -14.17 -4.43 -3.17
CA ASP A 195 -13.24 -5.53 -3.45
C ASP A 195 -13.62 -6.80 -2.67
N LEU A 196 -13.97 -6.68 -1.38
CA LEU A 196 -14.35 -7.83 -0.55
C LEU A 196 -15.58 -8.55 -1.13
N MET A 197 -16.51 -7.81 -1.75
CA MET A 197 -17.73 -8.40 -2.33
C MET A 197 -17.46 -9.37 -3.48
N MET A 198 -16.27 -9.33 -4.10
CA MET A 198 -15.88 -10.30 -5.12
C MET A 198 -15.47 -11.65 -4.53
N GLY A 199 -15.00 -11.68 -3.28
CA GLY A 199 -14.42 -12.87 -2.66
C GLY A 199 -14.57 -12.97 -1.14
N PRO A 200 -15.79 -12.81 -0.58
CA PRO A 200 -15.99 -12.80 0.87
C PRO A 200 -15.71 -14.17 1.53
N GLY A 201 -15.71 -15.26 0.75
CA GLY A 201 -15.33 -16.60 1.23
C GLY A 201 -13.91 -16.67 1.79
N SER A 202 -13.03 -15.72 1.46
CA SER A 202 -11.69 -15.60 2.05
C SER A 202 -11.74 -15.39 3.57
N LEU A 203 -12.80 -14.75 4.08
CA LEU A 203 -12.99 -14.54 5.53
C LEU A 203 -13.15 -15.87 6.27
N TRP A 204 -13.93 -16.80 5.70
CA TRP A 204 -14.07 -18.14 6.26
C TRP A 204 -12.75 -18.89 6.26
N THR A 205 -11.96 -18.78 5.20
CA THR A 205 -10.62 -19.38 5.13
C THR A 205 -9.71 -18.84 6.25
N ALA A 206 -9.73 -17.53 6.50
CA ALA A 206 -8.96 -16.93 7.58
C ALA A 206 -9.37 -17.50 8.96
N ALA A 207 -10.68 -17.61 9.21
CA ALA A 207 -11.24 -18.18 10.44
C ALA A 207 -10.88 -19.66 10.60
N ASN A 208 -11.16 -20.47 9.58
CA ASN A 208 -10.88 -21.91 9.56
C ASN A 208 -9.41 -22.21 9.87
N HIS A 209 -8.48 -21.44 9.29
CA HIS A 209 -7.05 -21.61 9.52
C HIS A 209 -6.52 -20.89 10.76
N HIS A 210 -7.36 -20.21 11.55
CA HIS A 210 -6.96 -19.42 12.72
C HIS A 210 -5.78 -18.51 12.38
N VAL A 211 -5.97 -17.66 11.38
CA VAL A 211 -4.91 -16.81 10.84
C VAL A 211 -4.86 -15.51 11.64
N PRO A 212 -3.69 -15.09 12.18
CA PRO A 212 -3.55 -13.81 12.87
C PRO A 212 -3.56 -12.64 11.87
N LEU A 213 -4.77 -12.29 11.42
CA LEU A 213 -5.05 -11.26 10.42
C LEU A 213 -5.98 -10.20 11.00
N LEU A 214 -5.49 -8.97 11.10
CA LEU A 214 -6.31 -7.79 11.42
C LEU A 214 -6.75 -7.12 10.12
N THR A 215 -8.04 -7.18 9.82
CA THR A 215 -8.65 -6.52 8.67
C THR A 215 -9.34 -5.23 9.09
N ILE A 216 -8.93 -4.11 8.50
CA ILE A 216 -9.61 -2.82 8.63
C ILE A 216 -10.42 -2.61 7.36
N MET A 217 -11.75 -2.59 7.46
CA MET A 217 -12.60 -2.30 6.31
C MET A 217 -12.56 -0.80 6.02
N HIS A 218 -12.11 -0.44 4.83
CA HIS A 218 -12.33 0.87 4.22
C HIS A 218 -13.75 0.92 3.64
N ASN A 219 -14.73 1.13 4.52
CA ASN A 219 -16.14 1.18 4.14
C ASN A 219 -16.54 2.59 3.73
N ASN A 220 -16.28 2.94 2.47
CA ASN A 220 -16.67 4.22 1.87
C ASN A 220 -18.01 4.15 1.12
N GLN A 221 -18.63 2.96 1.06
CA GLN A 221 -19.93 2.66 0.46
C GLN A 221 -19.95 2.71 -1.07
N GLY A 222 -18.87 2.33 -1.74
CA GLY A 222 -18.92 2.09 -3.18
C GLY A 222 -17.60 2.13 -3.95
N PHE A 223 -17.73 1.79 -5.22
CA PHE A 223 -16.69 1.87 -6.24
C PHE A 223 -16.45 3.35 -6.62
N HIS A 224 -15.80 4.10 -5.72
CA HIS A 224 -15.70 5.56 -5.83
C HIS A 224 -14.90 6.02 -7.05
N ASN A 225 -13.88 5.27 -7.45
CA ASN A 225 -13.09 5.57 -8.65
C ASN A 225 -13.98 5.54 -9.91
N GLU A 226 -14.77 4.49 -10.05
CA GLU A 226 -15.71 4.27 -11.15
C GLU A 226 -16.86 5.27 -11.09
N PHE A 227 -17.41 5.52 -9.89
CA PHE A 227 -18.46 6.50 -9.67
C PHE A 227 -18.04 7.91 -10.12
N MET A 228 -16.85 8.35 -9.71
CA MET A 228 -16.32 9.66 -10.07
C MET A 228 -16.05 9.78 -11.58
N GLU A 229 -15.48 8.74 -12.20
CA GLU A 229 -15.20 8.77 -13.63
C GLU A 229 -16.48 8.73 -14.48
N ALA A 230 -17.46 7.91 -14.10
CA ALA A 230 -18.76 7.88 -14.76
C ALA A 230 -19.49 9.23 -14.66
N GLN A 231 -19.45 9.86 -13.47
CA GLN A 231 -20.01 11.20 -13.27
C GLN A 231 -19.30 12.24 -14.14
N ARG A 232 -17.96 12.25 -14.15
CA ARG A 232 -17.14 13.14 -14.97
C ARG A 232 -17.45 12.99 -16.47
N LEU A 233 -17.56 11.76 -16.96
CA LEU A 233 -17.89 11.47 -18.35
C LEU A 233 -19.31 11.91 -18.73
N ALA A 234 -20.28 11.67 -17.85
CA ALA A 234 -21.66 12.10 -18.05
C ALA A 234 -21.74 13.64 -18.20
N LEU A 235 -21.11 14.38 -17.27
CA LEU A 235 -21.07 15.84 -17.30
C LEU A 235 -20.38 16.37 -18.57
N ARG A 236 -19.24 15.79 -18.96
CA ARG A 236 -18.56 16.15 -20.23
C ARG A 236 -19.42 15.95 -21.47
N ARG A 237 -20.38 15.02 -21.42
CA ARG A 237 -21.31 14.73 -22.52
C ARG A 237 -22.65 15.46 -22.39
N GLY A 238 -22.79 16.41 -21.45
CA GLY A 238 -24.05 17.12 -21.21
C GLY A 238 -25.18 16.22 -20.70
N ARG A 239 -24.84 15.10 -20.04
CA ARG A 239 -25.79 14.15 -19.46
C ARG A 239 -25.87 14.33 -17.95
N ASP A 240 -26.97 13.83 -17.37
CA ASP A 240 -27.16 13.77 -15.93
C ASP A 240 -26.12 12.84 -15.27
N GLY A 241 -25.26 13.41 -14.42
CA GLY A 241 -24.24 12.70 -13.66
C GLY A 241 -24.75 12.01 -12.40
N THR A 242 -25.98 12.28 -11.95
CA THR A 242 -26.53 11.70 -10.71
C THR A 242 -26.76 10.19 -10.84
N ARG A 243 -27.02 9.71 -12.07
CA ARG A 243 -27.22 8.29 -12.38
C ARG A 243 -25.95 7.44 -12.27
N ALA A 244 -24.77 8.06 -12.13
CA ALA A 244 -23.51 7.34 -11.93
C ALA A 244 -23.51 6.46 -10.67
N ALA A 245 -24.39 6.73 -9.70
CA ALA A 245 -24.53 5.93 -8.49
C ALA A 245 -25.05 4.50 -8.76
N ILE A 246 -25.81 4.30 -9.85
CA ILE A 246 -26.40 3.01 -10.20
C ILE A 246 -25.26 2.03 -10.53
N GLY A 247 -25.18 0.93 -9.78
CA GLY A 247 -24.13 -0.09 -9.92
C GLY A 247 -22.80 0.26 -9.26
N ASN A 248 -22.60 1.49 -8.78
CA ASN A 248 -21.34 1.92 -8.15
C ASN A 248 -21.47 2.18 -6.64
N ARG A 249 -22.66 2.50 -6.12
CA ARG A 249 -22.89 2.77 -4.69
C ARG A 249 -23.42 1.53 -3.97
N LEU A 250 -22.88 1.26 -2.79
CA LEU A 250 -23.23 0.13 -1.91
C LEU A 250 -24.05 0.61 -0.69
N ILE A 251 -25.20 1.24 -0.96
CA ILE A 251 -26.01 1.93 0.06
C ILE A 251 -27.46 1.46 0.19
N SER A 252 -27.95 0.60 -0.71
CA SER A 252 -29.35 0.15 -0.72
C SER A 252 -29.44 -1.36 -0.96
N PRO A 253 -29.27 -2.20 0.08
CA PRO A 253 -28.96 -1.83 1.47
C PRO A 253 -27.48 -1.45 1.69
N ILE A 254 -27.21 -0.76 2.80
CA ILE A 254 -25.84 -0.58 3.29
C ILE A 254 -25.35 -1.94 3.81
N ILE A 255 -24.15 -2.34 3.40
CA ILE A 255 -23.53 -3.59 3.84
C ILE A 255 -22.90 -3.39 5.24
N ASP A 256 -23.13 -4.38 6.10
CA ASP A 256 -22.53 -4.51 7.44
C ASP A 256 -21.43 -5.57 7.37
N TYR A 257 -20.17 -5.13 7.25
CA TYR A 257 -19.05 -6.03 7.04
C TYR A 257 -18.60 -6.69 8.35
N ALA A 258 -18.85 -6.06 9.50
CA ALA A 258 -18.60 -6.66 10.80
C ALA A 258 -19.46 -7.93 10.97
N LYS A 259 -20.77 -7.84 10.71
CA LYS A 259 -21.64 -9.03 10.74
C LYS A 259 -21.30 -10.07 9.66
N MET A 260 -20.83 -9.62 8.51
CA MET A 260 -20.33 -10.55 7.48
C MET A 260 -19.13 -11.34 8.01
N ALA A 261 -18.16 -10.67 8.66
CA ALA A 261 -17.02 -11.32 9.29
C ALA A 261 -17.45 -12.31 10.39
N GLU A 262 -18.38 -11.91 11.27
CA GLU A 262 -18.95 -12.77 12.31
C GLU A 262 -19.59 -14.04 11.73
N SER A 263 -20.38 -13.89 10.66
CA SER A 263 -21.02 -15.05 9.99
C SER A 263 -20.04 -16.03 9.38
N MET A 264 -18.79 -15.59 9.14
CA MET A 264 -17.70 -16.40 8.61
C MET A 264 -16.77 -16.94 9.72
N GLY A 265 -17.06 -16.65 10.99
CA GLY A 265 -16.28 -17.12 12.14
C GLY A 265 -15.09 -16.22 12.52
N MET A 266 -15.01 -15.01 12.00
CA MET A 266 -14.03 -14.00 12.44
C MET A 266 -14.64 -13.13 13.54
N TYR A 267 -13.80 -12.53 14.40
CA TYR A 267 -14.25 -11.40 15.20
C TYR A 267 -14.66 -10.25 14.27
N GLY A 268 -15.83 -9.66 14.48
CA GLY A 268 -16.30 -8.49 13.76
C GLY A 268 -16.68 -7.37 14.73
N GLU A 269 -16.26 -6.15 14.44
CA GLU A 269 -16.68 -4.97 15.20
C GLU A 269 -16.95 -3.80 14.27
N GLY A 270 -18.08 -3.11 14.46
CA GLY A 270 -18.50 -1.96 13.65
C GLY A 270 -19.91 -2.13 13.07
N PRO A 271 -20.32 -1.27 12.12
CA PRO A 271 -19.54 -0.19 11.53
C PRO A 271 -19.22 0.93 12.53
N ILE A 272 -17.94 1.27 12.67
CA ILE A 272 -17.45 2.40 13.46
C ILE A 272 -17.58 3.67 12.63
N SER A 273 -18.36 4.63 13.11
CA SER A 273 -18.57 5.94 12.47
C SER A 273 -18.19 7.12 13.35
N ASP A 274 -18.23 6.98 14.68
CA ASP A 274 -17.67 7.98 15.59
C ASP A 274 -16.14 7.78 15.66
N PRO A 275 -15.34 8.79 15.29
CA PRO A 275 -13.90 8.70 15.37
C PRO A 275 -13.37 8.36 16.79
N LYS A 276 -14.09 8.69 17.86
CA LYS A 276 -13.68 8.38 19.24
C LYS A 276 -13.69 6.88 19.54
N ASP A 277 -14.49 6.11 18.81
CA ASP A 277 -14.64 4.67 19.03
C ASP A 277 -13.60 3.85 18.25
N LEU A 278 -12.89 4.48 17.29
CA LEU A 278 -11.90 3.83 16.43
C LEU A 278 -10.75 3.18 17.23
N GLY A 279 -9.97 3.98 17.96
CA GLY A 279 -8.83 3.48 18.73
C GLY A 279 -9.19 2.35 19.71
N PRO A 280 -10.28 2.49 20.51
CA PRO A 280 -10.79 1.39 21.33
C PRO A 280 -11.12 0.12 20.55
N ALA A 281 -11.78 0.22 19.39
CA ALA A 281 -12.13 -0.91 18.53
C ALA A 281 -10.88 -1.59 17.96
N LEU A 282 -9.93 -0.81 17.43
CA LEU A 282 -8.66 -1.31 16.91
C LEU A 282 -7.87 -2.07 17.98
N LYS A 283 -7.86 -1.58 19.22
CA LYS A 283 -7.19 -2.25 20.34
C LYS A 283 -7.82 -3.61 20.64
N ARG A 284 -9.15 -3.69 20.76
CA ARG A 284 -9.86 -4.96 21.00
C ARG A 284 -9.60 -5.98 19.88
N ALA A 285 -9.69 -5.54 18.63
CA ALA A 285 -9.41 -6.39 17.48
C ALA A 285 -7.94 -6.87 17.45
N MET A 286 -6.99 -6.00 17.81
CA MET A 286 -5.58 -6.39 17.96
C MET A 286 -5.38 -7.45 19.06
N ASP A 287 -6.08 -7.32 20.19
CA ASP A 287 -6.02 -8.32 21.27
C ASP A 287 -6.55 -9.69 20.82
N VAL A 288 -7.55 -9.73 19.92
CA VAL A 288 -8.02 -10.97 19.27
C VAL A 288 -6.92 -11.55 18.37
N VAL A 289 -6.32 -10.72 17.53
CA VAL A 289 -5.27 -11.14 16.58
C VAL A 289 -4.04 -11.69 17.28
N LYS A 290 -3.66 -11.09 18.42
CA LYS A 290 -2.56 -11.56 19.27
C LYS A 290 -2.83 -12.93 19.90
N ARG A 291 -4.08 -13.38 19.99
CA ARG A 291 -4.43 -14.76 20.40
C ARG A 291 -4.40 -15.76 19.24
N GLY A 292 -4.10 -15.31 18.02
CA GLY A 292 -4.04 -16.15 16.83
C GLY A 292 -5.35 -16.22 16.05
N GLU A 293 -6.33 -15.39 16.39
CA GLU A 293 -7.65 -15.37 15.75
C GLU A 293 -7.77 -14.20 14.75
N PRO A 294 -8.45 -14.36 13.61
CA PRO A 294 -8.68 -13.26 12.68
C PRO A 294 -9.74 -12.28 13.20
N ALA A 295 -9.55 -10.99 12.92
CA ALA A 295 -10.45 -9.93 13.31
C ALA A 295 -10.72 -8.95 12.17
N MET A 296 -11.94 -8.41 12.12
CA MET A 296 -12.34 -7.33 11.23
C MET A 296 -12.90 -6.16 12.04
N VAL A 297 -12.41 -4.95 11.76
CA VAL A 297 -13.03 -3.70 12.20
C VAL A 297 -13.64 -3.02 10.97
N ASP A 298 -14.96 -2.94 10.93
CA ASP A 298 -15.70 -2.22 9.89
C ASP A 298 -15.65 -0.72 10.17
N VAL A 299 -14.95 0.08 9.36
CA VAL A 299 -14.78 1.52 9.59
C VAL A 299 -15.47 2.31 8.48
N ARG A 300 -16.44 3.16 8.85
CA ARG A 300 -17.05 4.12 7.93
C ARG A 300 -16.04 5.22 7.63
N THR A 301 -15.48 5.17 6.44
CA THR A 301 -14.39 6.06 6.03
C THR A 301 -14.84 7.06 4.98
N GLN A 302 -14.13 8.18 4.92
CA GLN A 302 -14.30 9.16 3.85
C GLN A 302 -14.00 8.51 2.49
N PRO A 303 -14.76 8.84 1.43
CA PRO A 303 -14.36 8.48 0.08
C PRO A 303 -13.07 9.21 -0.31
N ARG A 304 -12.34 8.62 -1.26
CA ARG A 304 -11.11 9.21 -1.82
C ARG A 304 -11.40 10.50 -2.59
#